data_AF-A0A9Q3GJE8-F1
#
_entry.id   AF-A0A9Q3GJE8-F1
#
_cell.length_a   1.000
_cell.length_b   1.000
_cell.length_c   1.000
_cell.angle_alpha   90.00
_cell.angle_beta   90.00
_cell.angle_gamma   90.00
#
_symmetry.space_group_name_H-M   'P 1'
#
loop_
_entity.id
_entity.type
_entity.pdbx_description
1 polymer ?
#
loop_
_entity_poly.entity_id
_entity_poly.type
_entity_poly.pdbx_seq_one_letter_code
_entity_poly.pdbx_strand_id
1 'polypeptide(L)'
;MLTKHTGSPEKRHQKKSVPSGTFADLDDIPTLPLPSTQLQFPQVTEHELQDAINKLPNKKAAGPDKTPNELLKIAKDTITPSLLKIISACLKIHHFPPNGKKIS
;
A
#
# COMPACT_ATOMS: atom_id res chain seq x y z
N MET A 1 21.28 -60.55 30.37
CA MET A 1 21.70 -59.15 30.52
C MET A 1 20.95 -58.30 29.51
N LEU A 2 20.54 -57.11 29.95
CA LEU A 2 19.69 -56.13 29.29
C LEU A 2 20.28 -55.61 27.96
N THR A 3 19.47 -55.46 26.91
CA THR A 3 19.45 -54.26 26.04
C THR A 3 18.08 -54.10 25.38
N LYS A 4 17.64 -52.85 25.29
CA LYS A 4 16.28 -52.37 25.02
C LYS A 4 16.24 -51.74 23.63
N HIS A 5 15.17 -51.91 22.86
CA HIS A 5 14.66 -50.95 21.84
C HIS A 5 13.18 -51.36 21.58
N THR A 6 12.11 -50.77 22.12
CA THR A 6 11.49 -49.43 21.98
C THR A 6 11.28 -48.94 20.54
N GLY A 7 10.00 -48.82 20.11
CA GLY A 7 9.58 -48.04 18.93
C GLY A 7 8.54 -48.78 18.08
N SER A 8 7.27 -48.84 18.48
CA SER A 8 6.18 -47.89 18.17
C SER A 8 5.47 -48.18 16.83
N PRO A 9 4.13 -48.40 16.83
CA PRO A 9 3.36 -48.74 15.64
C PRO A 9 3.12 -47.54 14.73
N GLU A 10 3.20 -47.82 13.44
CA GLU A 10 2.88 -46.97 12.29
C GLU A 10 1.46 -46.38 12.41
N LYS A 11 1.36 -45.20 13.03
CA LYS A 11 0.15 -44.39 13.00
C LYS A 11 0.13 -43.66 11.67
N ARG A 12 -0.59 -44.26 10.72
CA ARG A 12 -1.03 -43.69 9.45
C ARG A 12 -1.61 -42.29 9.71
N HIS A 13 -0.81 -41.25 9.46
CA HIS A 13 -1.25 -39.86 9.52
C HIS A 13 -2.29 -39.69 8.41
N GLN A 14 -3.56 -39.74 8.83
CA GLN A 14 -4.70 -39.39 8.01
C GLN A 14 -4.48 -37.96 7.53
N LYS A 15 -4.19 -37.80 6.24
CA LYS A 15 -4.14 -36.50 5.58
C LYS A 15 -5.51 -35.86 5.78
N LYS A 16 -5.65 -34.95 6.75
CA LYS A 16 -6.81 -34.05 6.83
C LYS A 16 -6.72 -33.15 5.61
N SER A 17 -7.42 -33.54 4.55
CA SER A 17 -7.70 -32.65 3.43
C SER A 17 -8.38 -31.40 4.00
N VAL A 18 -7.78 -30.25 3.76
CA VAL A 18 -8.51 -28.98 3.78
C VAL A 18 -9.78 -29.19 2.95
N PRO A 19 -10.99 -28.90 3.49
CA PRO A 19 -12.19 -29.01 2.68
C PRO A 19 -11.99 -28.10 1.47
N SER A 20 -12.16 -28.69 0.28
CA SER A 20 -12.12 -27.98 -0.99
C SER A 20 -13.04 -26.77 -0.85
N GLY A 21 -12.50 -25.58 -1.12
CA GLY A 21 -13.17 -24.31 -0.83
C GLY A 21 -14.59 -24.32 -1.39
N THR A 22 -15.57 -24.39 -0.50
CA THR A 22 -16.92 -24.00 -0.85
C THR A 22 -16.84 -22.52 -1.16
N PHE A 23 -17.06 -22.14 -2.42
CA PHE A 23 -17.36 -20.76 -2.75
C PHE A 23 -18.48 -20.33 -1.83
N ALA A 24 -18.28 -19.23 -1.11
CA ALA A 24 -19.35 -18.66 -0.30
C ALA A 24 -20.51 -18.36 -1.25
N ASP A 25 -21.65 -18.99 -1.02
CA ASP A 25 -22.90 -18.71 -1.73
C ASP A 25 -23.29 -17.27 -1.36
N LEU A 26 -23.21 -16.36 -2.35
CA LEU A 26 -23.48 -14.93 -2.16
C LEU A 26 -24.95 -14.58 -2.42
N ASP A 27 -25.79 -15.57 -2.77
CA ASP A 27 -27.17 -15.36 -3.20
C ASP A 27 -28.10 -14.89 -2.07
N ASP A 28 -27.76 -15.17 -0.80
CA ASP A 28 -28.48 -14.69 0.38
C ASP A 28 -28.07 -13.28 0.84
N ILE A 29 -27.05 -12.65 0.22
CA ILE A 29 -26.72 -11.25 0.51
C ILE A 29 -27.61 -10.36 -0.35
N PRO A 30 -28.55 -9.59 0.24
CA PRO A 30 -29.31 -8.62 -0.52
C PRO A 30 -28.31 -7.69 -1.23
N THR A 31 -28.46 -7.52 -2.54
CA THR A 31 -27.71 -6.52 -3.31
C THR A 31 -28.22 -5.14 -2.89
N LEU A 32 -27.77 -4.66 -1.73
CA LEU A 32 -27.93 -3.27 -1.39
C LEU A 32 -27.03 -2.47 -2.34
N PRO A 33 -27.50 -1.34 -2.89
CA PRO A 33 -26.59 -0.42 -3.55
C PRO A 33 -25.50 -0.08 -2.55
N LEU A 34 -24.25 -0.43 -2.88
CA LEU A 34 -23.10 -0.01 -2.10
C LEU A 34 -23.22 1.52 -1.93
N PRO A 35 -23.07 2.06 -0.70
CA PRO A 35 -22.99 3.50 -0.57
C PRO A 35 -21.86 3.95 -1.49
N SER A 36 -22.17 4.80 -2.46
CA SER A 36 -21.18 5.47 -3.28
C SER A 36 -20.43 6.42 -2.37
N THR A 37 -19.51 5.89 -1.56
CA THR A 37 -18.64 6.67 -0.69
C THR A 37 -17.73 7.45 -1.62
N GLN A 38 -18.14 8.66 -1.98
CA GLN A 38 -17.25 9.61 -2.62
C GLN A 38 -16.16 9.94 -1.62
N LEU A 39 -14.93 9.50 -1.91
CA LEU A 39 -13.77 9.84 -1.11
C LEU A 39 -13.54 11.35 -1.21
N GLN A 40 -13.94 12.08 -0.17
CA GLN A 40 -13.62 13.51 -0.06
C GLN A 40 -12.22 13.65 0.52
N PHE A 41 -11.31 14.18 -0.30
CA PHE A 41 -9.98 14.55 0.17
C PHE A 41 -10.02 15.96 0.76
N PRO A 42 -9.38 16.18 1.93
CA PRO A 42 -9.20 17.52 2.46
C PRO A 42 -8.34 18.35 1.50
N GLN A 43 -8.48 19.68 1.59
CA GLN A 43 -7.60 20.60 0.85
C GLN A 43 -6.18 20.47 1.39
N VAL A 44 -5.21 20.28 0.50
CA VAL A 44 -3.79 20.29 0.85
C VAL A 44 -3.34 21.75 0.93
N THR A 45 -2.57 22.10 1.97
CA THR A 45 -1.98 23.42 2.14
C THR A 45 -0.53 23.47 1.68
N GLU A 46 -0.01 24.67 1.37
CA GLU A 46 1.41 24.85 1.06
C GLU A 46 2.32 24.42 2.22
N HIS A 47 1.91 24.71 3.46
CA HIS A 47 2.67 24.34 4.65
C HIS A 47 2.78 22.83 4.82
N GLU A 48 1.69 22.09 4.66
CA GLU A 48 1.72 20.62 4.70
C GLU A 48 2.60 20.03 3.60
N LEU A 49 2.56 20.62 2.40
CA LEU A 49 3.38 20.16 1.29
C LEU A 49 4.87 20.43 1.54
N GLN A 50 5.22 21.61 2.06
CA GLN A 50 6.59 21.94 2.44
C GLN A 50 7.11 21.04 3.57
N ASP A 51 6.28 20.79 4.59
CA ASP A 51 6.60 19.87 5.68
C ASP A 51 6.83 18.45 5.16
N ALA A 52 5.98 17.97 4.24
CA ALA A 52 6.17 16.68 3.57
C ALA A 52 7.50 16.60 2.80
N ILE A 53 7.87 17.67 2.07
CA ILE A 53 9.16 17.76 1.37
C ILE A 53 10.33 17.69 2.37
N ASN A 54 10.25 18.41 3.50
CA ASN A 54 11.29 18.41 4.52
C ASN A 54 11.48 17.03 5.17
N LYS A 55 10.39 16.27 5.32
CA LYS A 55 10.38 14.91 5.89
C LYS A 55 10.94 13.84 4.95
N LEU A 56 11.22 14.15 3.69
CA LEU A 56 11.82 13.19 2.76
C LEU A 56 13.17 12.68 3.30
N PRO A 57 13.45 11.37 3.29
CA PRO A 57 14.74 10.85 3.75
C PRO A 57 15.86 11.29 2.81
N ASN A 58 16.97 11.77 3.37
CA ASN A 58 18.17 12.10 2.62
C ASN A 58 18.82 10.82 2.06
N LYS A 59 19.62 10.95 1.00
CA LYS A 59 20.36 9.86 0.35
C LYS A 59 19.48 8.73 -0.18
N LYS A 60 18.17 8.93 -0.29
CA LYS A 60 17.27 7.96 -0.95
C LYS A 60 17.54 7.97 -2.44
N ALA A 61 17.53 6.78 -3.05
CA ALA A 61 17.74 6.63 -4.49
C ALA A 61 16.73 7.50 -5.27
N ALA A 62 17.27 8.36 -6.13
CA ALA A 62 16.52 9.23 -7.01
C ALA A 62 15.56 8.43 -7.92
N GLY A 63 14.52 9.11 -8.41
CA GLY A 63 13.62 8.58 -9.42
C GLY A 63 14.30 8.39 -10.79
N PRO A 64 13.54 7.95 -11.81
CA PRO A 64 14.04 7.87 -13.19
C PRO A 64 14.53 9.22 -13.73
N ASP A 65 13.95 10.31 -13.23
CA ASP A 65 14.33 11.72 -13.40
C ASP A 65 15.63 12.13 -12.69
N LYS A 66 16.29 11.21 -11.97
CA LYS A 66 17.58 11.40 -11.28
C LYS A 66 17.60 12.56 -10.30
N THR A 67 16.45 13.06 -9.86
CA THR A 67 16.34 14.15 -8.91
C THR A 67 16.46 13.61 -7.47
N PRO A 68 17.49 14.02 -6.70
CA PRO A 68 17.63 13.61 -5.31
C PRO A 68 16.67 14.39 -4.40
N ASN A 69 16.31 13.80 -3.26
CA ASN A 69 15.42 14.44 -2.28
C ASN A 69 16.00 15.75 -1.72
N GLU A 70 17.32 15.81 -1.60
CA GLU A 70 18.06 16.99 -1.16
C GLU A 70 17.80 18.19 -2.08
N LEU A 71 17.72 17.96 -3.40
CA LEU A 71 17.41 19.02 -4.36
C LEU A 71 15.96 19.50 -4.19
N LEU A 72 15.02 18.59 -3.92
CA LEU A 72 13.63 18.95 -3.63
C LEU A 72 13.52 19.81 -2.37
N LYS A 73 14.31 19.51 -1.33
CA LYS A 73 14.36 20.31 -0.10
C LYS A 73 14.93 21.70 -0.33
N ILE A 74 15.99 21.82 -1.12
CA ILE A 74 16.60 23.11 -1.48
C ILE A 74 15.61 23.94 -2.30
N ALA A 75 14.92 23.32 -3.27
CA ALA A 75 14.02 24.01 -4.18
C ALA A 75 12.59 24.16 -3.64
N LYS A 76 12.30 23.77 -2.38
CA LYS A 76 10.94 23.62 -1.87
C LYS A 76 10.09 24.87 -2.10
N ASP A 77 10.63 26.05 -1.83
CA ASP A 77 9.88 27.31 -1.88
C ASP A 77 9.52 27.69 -3.32
N THR A 78 10.33 27.23 -4.28
CA THR A 78 10.09 27.44 -5.72
C THR A 78 9.09 26.42 -6.28
N ILE A 79 9.18 25.15 -5.87
CA ILE A 79 8.38 24.08 -6.46
C ILE A 79 7.01 23.89 -5.81
N THR A 80 6.86 24.25 -4.52
CA THR A 80 5.62 24.08 -3.74
C THR A 80 4.37 24.61 -4.45
N PRO A 81 4.32 25.86 -4.97
CA PRO A 81 3.09 26.39 -5.56
C PRO A 81 2.66 25.63 -6.82
N SER A 82 3.62 25.14 -7.61
CA SER A 82 3.33 24.34 -8.81
C SER A 82 2.91 22.93 -8.44
N LEU A 83 3.61 22.31 -7.49
CA LEU A 83 3.34 20.96 -7.03
C LEU A 83 1.98 20.86 -6.32
N LEU A 84 1.61 21.90 -5.57
CA LEU A 84 0.31 21.98 -4.90
C LEU A 84 -0.84 21.94 -5.90
N LYS A 85 -0.76 22.71 -7.01
CA LYS A 85 -1.78 22.70 -8.07
C LYS A 85 -1.95 21.31 -8.67
N ILE A 86 -0.84 20.62 -8.92
CA ILE A 86 -0.85 19.26 -9.48
C ILE A 86 -1.49 18.27 -8.51
N ILE A 87 -1.07 18.30 -7.24
CA ILE A 87 -1.61 17.41 -6.20
C ILE A 87 -3.12 17.63 -6.03
N SER A 88 -3.55 18.87 -5.89
CA SER A 88 -4.97 19.22 -5.75
C SER A 88 -5.78 18.79 -6.97
N ALA A 89 -5.23 18.92 -8.18
CA ALA A 89 -5.87 18.42 -9.39
C ALA A 89 -5.99 16.89 -9.37
N CYS A 90 -4.92 16.15 -9.06
CA CYS A 90 -4.92 14.69 -8.96
C CYS A 90 -5.95 14.17 -7.96
N LEU A 91 -6.04 14.80 -6.78
CA LEU A 91 -7.01 14.46 -5.74
C LEU A 91 -8.46 14.70 -6.21
N LYS A 92 -8.69 15.79 -6.97
CA LYS A 92 -10.02 16.12 -7.50
C LYS A 92 -10.49 15.16 -8.59
N ILE A 93 -9.60 14.70 -9.46
CA ILE A 93 -9.94 13.82 -10.59
C ILE A 93 -9.75 12.33 -10.29
N HIS A 94 -9.28 11.99 -9.08
CA HIS A 94 -8.96 10.62 -8.67
C HIS A 94 -7.99 9.89 -9.62
N HIS A 95 -7.03 10.63 -10.21
CA HIS A 95 -6.06 10.09 -11.15
C HIS A 95 -4.64 10.41 -10.70
N PHE A 96 -3.79 9.39 -10.68
CA PHE A 96 -2.40 9.48 -10.22
C PHE A 96 -1.45 9.00 -11.32
N PRO A 97 -0.22 9.55 -11.39
CA PRO A 97 0.75 9.14 -12.39
C PRO A 97 1.10 7.65 -12.25
N PRO A 98 1.19 6.89 -13.37
CA PRO A 98 1.37 5.43 -13.35
C PRO A 98 2.75 4.98 -12.83
N ASN A 99 3.72 5.89 -12.77
CA ASN A 99 5.14 5.58 -12.53
C ASN A 99 5.58 5.79 -11.07
N GLY A 100 4.64 5.88 -10.12
CA GLY A 100 4.98 5.90 -8.69
C GLY A 100 5.61 4.57 -8.25
N LYS A 101 6.63 4.63 -7.38
CA LYS A 101 7.17 3.41 -6.73
C LYS A 101 6.02 2.70 -6.02
N LYS A 102 5.70 1.47 -6.44
CA LYS A 102 4.75 0.61 -5.74
C LYS A 102 5.29 0.37 -4.33
N ILE A 103 4.54 0.80 -3.33
CA ILE A 103 4.70 0.33 -1.95
C ILE A 103 4.14 -1.08 -1.91
N SER A 104 5.04 -2.07 -2.09
CA SER A 104 4.80 -3.47 -1.77
C SER A 104 5.18 -3.74 -0.33
#